data_AF-A0A965FKD3-F1
#
_entry.id   AF-A0A965FKD3-F1
#
_cell.length_a   1.000
_cell.length_b   1.000
_cell.length_c   1.000
_cell.angle_alpha   90.00
_cell.angle_beta   90.00
_cell.angle_gamma   90.00
#
_symmetry.space_group_name_H-M   'P 1'
#
loop_
_entity.id
_entity.type
_entity.pdbx_description
1 polymer ?
#
loop_
_entity_poly.entity_id
_entity_poly.type
_entity_poly.pdbx_seq_one_letter_code
_entity_poly.pdbx_strand_id
1 'polypeptide(L)'
;MGKAWLRRTVTITVLGLIDLLVTVLLPVWAVAFLLYDLVRGKWRLPTLRLMTFGLLWAWIETAGVFLMFLLWLTGQARNHGAHYRTQRWWCGRIIAALRVTVGLRVTIIGAEHVGKGPYVVFCRHASLADSIISCFIVNNTLGLQPRYVLKSDLEMVPCLDLLGHRTPNCFVRRGSSDVAAELAALQGMMEGLGEGQAAVIFPEGSRANPDKRERELGRLSERHPERHVRLAGLQRLIPPKPAGAKAMLDAAPQADVVTIWHEGAKGRGTRRGHGAPPPRG
;
A
#
# COMPACT_ATOMS: atom_id res chain seq x y z
N MET A 1 17.56 12.65 -16.72
CA MET A 1 17.15 13.53 -15.59
C MET A 1 15.78 14.19 -15.77
N GLY A 2 15.35 14.65 -16.96
CA GLY A 2 14.11 15.46 -17.09
C GLY A 2 12.77 14.82 -16.67
N LYS A 3 12.53 13.52 -16.89
CA LYS A 3 11.21 12.90 -16.68
C LYS A 3 10.74 12.86 -15.22
N ALA A 4 11.64 12.53 -14.28
CA ALA A 4 11.30 12.47 -12.86
C ALA A 4 11.05 13.87 -12.28
N TRP A 5 11.86 14.85 -12.65
CA TRP A 5 11.66 16.25 -12.27
C TRP A 5 10.34 16.80 -12.81
N LEU A 6 10.05 16.58 -14.09
CA LEU A 6 8.78 16.99 -14.68
C LEU A 6 7.58 16.36 -13.95
N ARG A 7 7.63 15.05 -13.70
CA ARG A 7 6.57 14.35 -12.94
C ARG A 7 6.38 14.94 -11.55
N ARG A 8 7.46 15.17 -10.80
CA ARG A 8 7.41 15.75 -9.45
C ARG A 8 6.83 17.16 -9.45
N THR A 9 7.29 18.02 -10.37
CA THR A 9 6.76 19.38 -10.50
C THR A 9 5.27 19.36 -10.82
N VAL A 10 4.84 18.52 -11.77
CA VAL A 10 3.41 18.42 -12.12
C VAL A 10 2.59 17.88 -10.96
N THR A 11 2.99 16.76 -10.36
CA THR A 11 2.22 16.09 -9.29
C THR A 11 2.14 16.93 -8.02
N ILE A 12 3.23 17.60 -7.61
CA ILE A 12 3.24 18.49 -6.44
C ILE A 12 2.43 19.75 -6.70
N THR A 13 2.53 20.36 -7.88
CA THR A 13 1.73 21.54 -8.23
C THR A 13 0.25 21.19 -8.29
N VAL A 14 -0.11 20.08 -8.94
CA VAL A 14 -1.51 19.62 -9.00
C VAL A 14 -2.04 19.31 -7.61
N LEU A 15 -1.26 18.65 -6.75
CA LEU A 15 -1.62 18.44 -5.35
C LEU A 15 -1.91 19.77 -4.66
N GLY A 16 -0.99 20.75 -4.73
CA GLY A 16 -1.18 22.05 -4.10
C GLY A 16 -2.40 22.83 -4.61
N LEU A 17 -2.68 22.78 -5.92
CA LEU A 17 -3.85 23.42 -6.52
C LEU A 17 -5.16 22.75 -6.05
N ILE A 18 -5.21 21.41 -6.05
CA ILE A 18 -6.37 20.67 -5.55
C ILE A 18 -6.57 20.94 -4.07
N ASP A 19 -5.50 20.92 -3.29
CA ASP A 19 -5.53 21.13 -1.85
C ASP A 19 -6.07 22.53 -1.50
N LEU A 20 -5.56 23.56 -2.19
CA LEU A 20 -6.05 24.93 -2.06
C LEU A 20 -7.53 25.03 -2.46
N LEU A 21 -7.91 24.46 -3.61
CA LEU A 21 -9.28 24.51 -4.12
C LEU A 21 -10.27 23.85 -3.15
N VAL A 22 -9.99 22.61 -2.71
CA VAL A 22 -10.86 21.86 -1.81
C VAL A 22 -10.92 22.51 -0.42
N THR A 23 -9.83 23.13 0.03
CA THR A 23 -9.80 23.87 1.30
C THR A 23 -10.61 25.17 1.23
N VAL A 24 -10.46 25.97 0.17
CA VAL A 24 -11.21 27.23 -0.01
C VAL A 24 -12.70 26.97 -0.18
N LEU A 25 -13.06 25.92 -0.92
CA LEU A 25 -14.46 25.53 -1.16
C LEU A 25 -15.08 24.74 0.00
N LEU A 26 -14.35 24.49 1.09
CA LEU A 26 -14.81 23.74 2.25
C LEU A 26 -16.21 24.13 2.76
N PRO A 27 -16.52 25.41 3.05
CA PRO A 27 -17.85 25.76 3.53
C PRO A 27 -18.95 25.42 2.52
N VAL A 28 -18.66 25.51 1.22
CA VAL A 28 -19.63 25.25 0.15
C VAL A 28 -19.86 23.75 -0.01
N TRP A 29 -18.81 22.96 -0.22
CA TRP A 29 -18.98 21.53 -0.48
C TRP A 29 -19.41 20.77 0.77
N ALA A 30 -19.00 21.18 1.97
CA ALA A 30 -19.40 20.52 3.21
C ALA A 30 -20.92 20.62 3.42
N VAL A 31 -21.49 21.82 3.21
CA VAL A 31 -22.94 22.01 3.27
C VAL A 31 -23.63 21.24 2.14
N ALA A 32 -23.12 21.31 0.91
CA ALA A 32 -23.71 20.61 -0.23
C ALA A 32 -23.77 19.08 -0.01
N PHE A 33 -22.68 18.45 0.45
CA PHE A 33 -22.65 17.00 0.69
C PHE A 33 -23.41 16.58 1.95
N LEU A 34 -23.46 17.44 2.98
CA LEU A 34 -24.34 17.23 4.11
C LEU A 34 -25.80 17.17 3.65
N LEU A 35 -26.26 18.17 2.91
CA LEU A 35 -27.61 18.21 2.36
C LEU A 35 -27.88 17.02 1.43
N TYR A 36 -26.93 16.68 0.56
CA TYR A 36 -27.03 15.52 -0.33
C TYR A 36 -27.25 14.20 0.45
N ASP A 37 -26.47 13.97 1.51
CA ASP A 37 -26.61 12.76 2.32
C ASP A 37 -27.95 12.75 3.09
N LEU A 38 -28.37 13.90 3.63
CA LEU A 38 -29.66 14.04 4.33
C LEU A 38 -30.86 13.79 3.39
N VAL A 39 -30.85 14.38 2.18
CA VAL A 39 -31.89 14.19 1.17
C VAL A 39 -31.99 12.73 0.72
N ARG A 40 -30.87 12.01 0.68
CA ARG A 40 -30.86 10.56 0.38
C ARG A 40 -31.14 9.66 1.59
N GLY A 41 -31.52 10.24 2.75
CA GLY A 41 -31.81 9.48 3.98
C GLY A 41 -30.59 8.77 4.56
N LYS A 42 -29.37 9.18 4.19
CA LYS A 42 -28.12 8.56 4.62
C LYS A 42 -27.61 9.21 5.90
N TRP A 43 -28.22 8.85 7.03
CA TRP A 43 -27.88 9.38 8.37
C TRP A 43 -26.42 9.21 8.82
N ARG A 44 -25.68 8.28 8.20
CA ARG A 44 -24.24 8.07 8.47
C ARG A 44 -23.32 9.02 7.69
N LEU A 45 -23.89 9.94 6.89
CA LEU A 45 -23.19 10.94 6.08
C LEU A 45 -22.00 10.37 5.28
N PRO A 46 -22.17 9.26 4.53
CA PRO A 46 -21.05 8.57 3.91
C PRO A 46 -20.34 9.39 2.83
N THR A 47 -21.05 10.24 2.10
CA THR A 47 -20.43 11.09 1.07
C THR A 47 -19.64 12.21 1.73
N LEU A 48 -20.21 12.89 2.73
CA LEU A 48 -19.49 13.92 3.49
C LEU A 48 -18.22 13.35 4.12
N ARG A 49 -18.32 12.18 4.77
CA ARG A 49 -17.19 11.50 5.41
C ARG A 49 -16.09 11.12 4.40
N LEU A 50 -16.45 10.68 3.21
CA LEU A 50 -15.50 10.37 2.15
C LEU A 50 -14.80 11.64 1.63
N MET A 51 -15.52 12.73 1.48
CA MET A 51 -14.94 14.01 1.06
C MET A 51 -14.03 14.60 2.14
N THR A 52 -14.42 14.52 3.41
CA THR A 52 -13.55 14.87 4.54
C THR A 52 -12.29 14.02 4.56
N PHE A 53 -12.38 12.71 4.25
CA PHE A 53 -11.18 11.88 4.10
C PHE A 53 -10.27 12.39 2.97
N GLY A 54 -10.85 12.73 1.81
CA GLY A 54 -10.10 13.30 0.69
C GLY A 54 -9.36 14.58 1.04
N LEU A 55 -10.01 15.51 1.75
CA LEU A 55 -9.39 16.73 2.28
C LEU A 55 -8.24 16.42 3.24
N LEU A 56 -8.49 15.58 4.26
CA LEU A 56 -7.45 15.22 5.22
C LEU A 56 -6.26 14.52 4.55
N TRP A 57 -6.53 13.65 3.58
CA TRP A 57 -5.49 13.00 2.79
C TRP A 57 -4.66 14.03 2.02
N ALA A 58 -5.29 15.00 1.36
CA ALA A 58 -4.58 16.08 0.65
C ALA A 58 -3.68 16.89 1.61
N TRP A 59 -4.20 17.31 2.77
CA TRP A 59 -3.39 17.99 3.79
C TRP A 59 -2.22 17.14 4.29
N ILE A 60 -2.43 15.84 4.50
CA ILE A 60 -1.38 14.92 4.95
C ILE A 60 -0.30 14.74 3.87
N GLU A 61 -0.69 14.61 2.60
CA GLU A 61 0.24 14.58 1.46
C GLU A 61 1.05 15.88 1.36
N THR A 62 0.38 17.04 1.39
CA THR A 62 1.03 18.36 1.33
C THR A 62 2.04 18.51 2.47
N ALA A 63 1.64 18.18 3.71
CA ALA A 63 2.51 18.22 4.86
C ALA A 63 3.68 17.21 4.75
N GLY A 64 3.46 16.02 4.20
CA GLY A 64 4.51 15.03 3.96
C GLY A 64 5.55 15.53 2.95
N VAL A 65 5.10 16.11 1.82
CA VAL A 65 5.98 16.75 0.83
C VAL A 65 6.76 17.90 1.46
N PHE A 66 6.10 18.73 2.26
CA PHE A 66 6.74 19.84 2.98
C PHE A 66 7.82 19.35 3.96
N LEU A 67 7.55 18.29 4.74
CA LEU A 67 8.55 17.67 5.61
C LEU A 67 9.76 17.15 4.82
N MET A 68 9.54 16.56 3.64
CA MET A 68 10.64 16.12 2.75
C MET A 68 11.45 17.29 2.21
N PHE A 69 10.79 18.41 1.89
CA PHE A 69 11.46 19.65 1.52
C PHE A 69 12.31 20.20 2.67
N LEU A 70 11.80 20.21 3.90
CA LEU A 70 12.57 20.61 5.07
C LEU A 70 13.79 19.72 5.31
N LEU A 71 13.64 18.39 5.25
CA LEU A 71 14.79 17.48 5.37
C LEU A 71 15.86 17.74 4.31
N TRP A 72 15.44 18.10 3.09
CA TRP A 72 16.38 18.47 2.04
C TRP A 72 17.08 19.79 2.35
N LEU A 73 16.33 20.82 2.78
CA LEU A 73 16.85 22.14 3.12
C LEU A 73 17.85 22.08 4.29
N THR A 74 17.60 21.24 5.29
CA THR A 74 18.49 21.05 6.45
C THR A 74 19.65 20.08 6.18
N GLY A 75 19.92 19.72 4.91
CA GLY A 75 21.01 18.81 4.53
C GLY A 75 20.79 17.32 4.91
N GLN A 76 19.62 16.96 5.42
CA GLN A 76 19.28 15.58 5.83
C GLN A 76 18.68 14.74 4.69
N ALA A 77 18.92 15.15 3.44
CA ALA A 77 18.38 14.49 2.25
C ALA A 77 18.72 12.99 2.15
N ARG A 78 19.88 12.58 2.70
CA ARG A 78 20.37 11.18 2.72
C ARG A 78 20.11 10.44 4.05
N ASN A 79 19.41 11.06 5.00
CA ASN A 79 19.14 10.43 6.29
C ASN A 79 17.97 9.43 6.18
N HIS A 80 18.27 8.16 5.94
CA HIS A 80 17.25 7.10 5.83
C HIS A 80 16.34 7.02 7.05
N GLY A 81 16.90 7.17 8.26
CA GLY A 81 16.11 7.14 9.49
C GLY A 81 15.07 8.25 9.56
N ALA A 82 15.39 9.45 9.07
CA ALA A 82 14.44 10.56 8.99
C ALA A 82 13.33 10.28 7.97
N HIS A 83 13.66 9.72 6.81
CA HIS A 83 12.67 9.33 5.80
C HIS A 83 11.72 8.24 6.32
N TYR A 84 12.23 7.22 7.02
CA TYR A 84 11.39 6.20 7.65
C TYR A 84 10.49 6.78 8.75
N ARG A 85 10.98 7.75 9.55
CA ARG A 85 10.13 8.46 10.52
C ARG A 85 9.01 9.24 9.84
N THR A 86 9.30 9.95 8.74
CA THR A 86 8.26 10.63 7.96
C THR A 86 7.29 9.64 7.35
N GLN A 87 7.76 8.53 6.79
CA GLN A 87 6.89 7.47 6.27
C GLN A 87 5.95 6.92 7.35
N ARG A 88 6.48 6.63 8.54
CA ARG A 88 5.69 6.17 9.70
C ARG A 88 4.65 7.22 10.13
N TRP A 89 5.04 8.49 10.16
CA TRP A 89 4.11 9.60 10.43
C TRP A 89 3.02 9.68 9.38
N TRP A 90 3.39 9.77 8.10
CA TRP A 90 2.48 9.91 6.96
C TRP A 90 1.46 8.76 6.92
N CYS A 91 1.96 7.52 6.99
CA CYS A 91 1.11 6.33 7.01
C CYS A 91 0.19 6.30 8.23
N GLY A 92 0.71 6.62 9.41
CA GLY A 92 -0.07 6.71 10.65
C GLY A 92 -1.18 7.75 10.57
N ARG A 93 -0.93 8.90 9.95
CA ARG A 93 -1.92 9.98 9.77
C ARG A 93 -3.00 9.59 8.78
N ILE A 94 -2.66 8.92 7.67
CA ILE A 94 -3.67 8.41 6.73
C ILE A 94 -4.60 7.39 7.41
N ILE A 95 -4.05 6.45 8.19
CA ILE A 95 -4.86 5.49 8.93
C ILE A 95 -5.70 6.17 10.01
N ALA A 96 -5.17 7.18 10.72
CA ALA A 96 -5.94 7.97 11.66
C ALA A 96 -7.10 8.72 10.98
N ALA A 97 -6.85 9.33 9.82
CA ALA A 97 -7.89 9.96 9.01
C ALA A 97 -8.97 8.95 8.61
N LEU A 98 -8.60 7.77 8.11
CA LEU A 98 -9.53 6.68 7.77
C LEU A 98 -10.34 6.19 8.98
N ARG A 99 -9.75 6.15 10.18
CA ARG A 99 -10.46 5.79 11.42
C ARG A 99 -11.54 6.81 11.77
N VAL A 100 -11.21 8.10 11.72
CA VAL A 100 -12.15 9.17 12.08
C VAL A 100 -13.23 9.33 11.02
N THR A 101 -12.83 9.38 9.75
CA THR A 101 -13.72 9.66 8.63
C THR A 101 -14.49 8.43 8.18
N VAL A 102 -13.84 7.33 7.80
CA VAL A 102 -14.53 6.15 7.24
C VAL A 102 -14.88 5.13 8.33
N GLY A 103 -14.39 5.32 9.55
CA GLY A 103 -14.65 4.41 10.66
C GLY A 103 -13.86 3.10 10.53
N LEU A 104 -12.72 3.11 9.83
CA LEU A 104 -11.82 1.97 9.68
C LEU A 104 -11.42 1.45 11.07
N ARG A 105 -11.46 0.13 11.25
CA ARG A 105 -10.90 -0.54 12.43
C ARG A 105 -9.94 -1.62 11.94
N VAL A 106 -8.73 -1.59 12.46
CA VAL A 106 -7.68 -2.54 12.13
C VAL A 106 -7.40 -3.35 13.39
N THR A 107 -7.64 -4.65 13.32
CA THR A 107 -7.34 -5.60 14.39
C THR A 107 -6.23 -6.49 13.87
N ILE A 108 -5.14 -6.57 14.62
CA ILE A 108 -3.92 -7.28 14.22
C ILE A 108 -3.75 -8.41 15.22
N ILE A 109 -3.58 -9.62 14.71
CA ILE A 109 -3.42 -10.85 15.49
C ILE A 109 -2.05 -11.42 15.11
N GLY A 110 -1.24 -11.83 16.09
CA GLY A 110 0.07 -12.42 15.83
C GLY A 110 1.22 -11.43 15.69
N ALA A 111 1.02 -10.14 15.97
CA ALA A 111 2.07 -9.12 15.91
C ALA A 111 3.17 -9.37 16.96
N GLU A 112 2.80 -9.95 18.10
CA GLU A 112 3.67 -10.34 19.20
C GLU A 112 4.70 -11.42 18.84
N HIS A 113 4.45 -12.17 17.76
CA HIS A 113 5.38 -13.18 17.26
C HIS A 113 6.43 -12.62 16.29
N VAL A 114 6.32 -11.33 15.93
CA VAL A 114 7.26 -10.69 15.03
C VAL A 114 8.27 -9.89 15.84
N GLY A 115 9.53 -10.34 15.81
CA GLY A 115 10.66 -9.66 16.42
C GLY A 115 11.22 -8.55 15.54
N LYS A 116 12.54 -8.35 15.61
CA LYS A 116 13.20 -7.25 14.88
C LYS A 116 13.61 -7.62 13.46
N GLY A 117 13.56 -8.89 13.04
CA GLY A 117 13.90 -9.32 11.68
C GLY A 117 15.39 -9.58 11.46
N PRO A 118 15.88 -9.57 10.19
CA PRO A 118 15.19 -9.13 8.97
C PRO A 118 14.05 -10.04 8.51
N TYR A 119 13.07 -9.48 7.80
CA TYR A 119 11.93 -10.24 7.27
C TYR A 119 11.73 -10.09 5.77
N VAL A 120 11.28 -11.18 5.13
CA VAL A 120 10.59 -11.14 3.83
C VAL A 120 9.09 -11.27 4.10
N VAL A 121 8.33 -10.23 3.76
CA VAL A 121 6.91 -10.11 4.07
C VAL A 121 6.07 -10.30 2.83
N PHE A 122 5.23 -11.32 2.84
CA PHE A 122 4.24 -11.58 1.79
C PHE A 122 2.87 -11.05 2.21
N CYS A 123 2.39 -10.05 1.49
CA CYS A 123 1.08 -9.44 1.74
C CYS A 123 0.06 -9.89 0.72
N ARG A 124 -1.16 -10.17 1.17
CA ARG A 124 -2.33 -10.32 0.30
C ARG A 124 -2.66 -9.03 -0.43
N HIS A 125 -2.95 -9.10 -1.74
CA HIS A 125 -3.51 -7.96 -2.49
C HIS A 125 -5.00 -8.11 -2.86
N ALA A 126 -5.92 -7.67 -1.99
CA ALA A 126 -7.37 -7.72 -2.20
C ALA A 126 -8.07 -6.34 -2.35
N SER A 127 -7.45 -5.22 -1.99
CA SER A 127 -8.06 -3.89 -2.02
C SER A 127 -7.08 -2.78 -2.42
N LEU A 128 -7.61 -1.56 -2.62
CA LEU A 128 -6.79 -0.37 -2.84
C LEU A 128 -6.04 0.06 -1.57
N ALA A 129 -6.57 -0.27 -0.39
CA ALA A 129 -6.00 0.15 0.88
C ALA A 129 -4.91 -0.80 1.40
N ASP A 130 -4.66 -1.94 0.73
CA ASP A 130 -3.72 -2.94 1.27
C ASP A 130 -2.32 -2.38 1.42
N SER A 131 -1.84 -1.59 0.46
CA SER A 131 -0.49 -1.02 0.52
C SER A 131 -0.32 -0.07 1.71
N ILE A 132 -1.34 0.75 2.01
CA ILE A 132 -1.27 1.66 3.17
C ILE A 132 -1.48 0.90 4.49
N ILE A 133 -2.35 -0.12 4.51
CA ILE A 133 -2.59 -0.95 5.70
C ILE A 133 -1.36 -1.80 6.01
N SER A 134 -0.74 -2.44 5.01
CA SER A 134 0.50 -3.19 5.21
C SER A 134 1.63 -2.28 5.66
N CYS A 135 1.73 -1.07 5.08
CA CYS A 135 2.70 -0.08 5.50
C CYS A 135 2.49 0.33 6.96
N PHE A 136 1.23 0.49 7.39
CA PHE A 136 0.89 0.80 8.78
C PHE A 136 1.23 -0.35 9.72
N ILE A 137 0.88 -1.59 9.35
CA ILE A 137 1.21 -2.76 10.16
C ILE A 137 2.73 -2.86 10.33
N VAL A 138 3.49 -2.83 9.22
CA VAL A 138 4.94 -3.02 9.26
C VAL A 138 5.68 -1.86 9.94
N ASN A 139 5.37 -0.60 9.61
CA ASN A 139 6.03 0.56 10.23
C ASN A 139 5.52 0.87 11.63
N ASN A 140 4.20 1.00 11.80
CA ASN A 140 3.61 1.61 12.99
C ASN A 140 3.33 0.58 14.08
N THR A 141 2.93 -0.65 13.70
CA THR A 141 2.66 -1.72 14.66
C THR A 141 3.91 -2.54 14.96
N LEU A 142 4.60 -3.04 13.94
CA LEU A 142 5.78 -3.89 14.11
C LEU A 142 7.07 -3.09 14.35
N GLY A 143 7.08 -1.80 14.03
CA GLY A 143 8.24 -0.94 14.24
C GLY A 143 9.39 -1.17 13.24
N LEU A 144 9.12 -1.90 12.15
CA LEU A 144 10.10 -2.25 11.13
C LEU A 144 10.14 -1.17 10.03
N GLN A 145 11.27 -1.09 9.33
CA GLN A 145 11.49 -0.22 8.18
C GLN A 145 11.23 -1.00 6.88
N PRO A 146 10.10 -0.78 6.20
CA PRO A 146 9.74 -1.58 5.04
C PRO A 146 10.40 -1.08 3.76
N ARG A 147 10.76 -2.04 2.92
CA ARG A 147 11.24 -1.89 1.56
C ARG A 147 10.23 -2.57 0.64
N TYR A 148 9.50 -1.81 -0.15
CA TYR A 148 8.39 -2.31 -0.95
C TYR A 148 8.77 -2.57 -2.40
N VAL A 149 8.23 -3.65 -2.95
CA VAL A 149 8.03 -3.79 -4.39
C VAL A 149 6.77 -3.01 -4.77
N LEU A 150 6.95 -1.82 -5.36
CA LEU A 150 5.91 -0.87 -5.72
C LEU A 150 5.62 -0.89 -7.22
N LYS A 151 4.38 -0.56 -7.60
CA LYS A 151 4.04 -0.33 -9.00
C LYS A 151 4.54 1.07 -9.42
N SER A 152 5.13 1.21 -10.60
CA SER A 152 5.59 2.49 -11.15
C SER A 152 4.52 3.58 -11.17
N ASP A 153 3.24 3.23 -11.38
CA ASP A 153 2.15 4.21 -11.41
C ASP A 153 1.93 4.90 -10.05
N LEU A 154 2.43 4.32 -8.95
CA LEU A 154 2.38 4.94 -7.62
C LEU A 154 3.29 6.16 -7.51
N GLU A 155 4.21 6.36 -8.45
CA GLU A 155 5.02 7.57 -8.55
C GLU A 155 4.19 8.83 -8.88
N MET A 156 2.89 8.67 -9.18
CA MET A 156 1.97 9.79 -9.34
C MET A 156 1.47 10.36 -8.01
N VAL A 157 1.68 9.66 -6.89
CA VAL A 157 1.35 10.14 -5.55
C VAL A 157 2.60 10.81 -4.96
N PRO A 158 2.59 12.13 -4.68
CA PRO A 158 3.79 12.87 -4.30
C PRO A 158 4.58 12.30 -3.12
N CYS A 159 3.93 11.94 -2.01
CA CYS A 159 4.66 11.33 -0.89
C CYS A 159 5.25 9.97 -1.24
N LEU A 160 4.53 9.13 -2.00
CA LEU A 160 5.05 7.83 -2.43
C LEU A 160 6.21 7.97 -3.42
N ASP A 161 6.20 8.95 -4.33
CA ASP A 161 7.33 9.20 -5.21
C ASP A 161 8.55 9.69 -4.42
N LEU A 162 8.38 10.66 -3.51
CA LEU A 162 9.50 11.18 -2.73
C LEU A 162 10.05 10.14 -1.74
N LEU A 163 9.22 9.61 -0.84
CA LEU A 163 9.65 8.60 0.14
C LEU A 163 10.09 7.30 -0.54
N GLY A 164 9.38 6.92 -1.62
CA GLY A 164 9.65 5.72 -2.39
C GLY A 164 11.06 5.68 -2.96
N HIS A 165 11.57 6.84 -3.41
CA HIS A 165 12.92 6.99 -3.95
C HIS A 165 13.97 7.40 -2.90
N ARG A 166 13.57 7.68 -1.65
CA ARG A 166 14.47 8.02 -0.51
C ARG A 166 14.65 6.88 0.48
N THR A 167 13.91 5.80 0.29
CA THR A 167 14.08 4.52 0.97
C THR A 167 14.32 3.45 -0.12
N PRO A 168 14.97 2.32 0.19
CA PRO A 168 15.39 1.35 -0.81
C PRO A 168 14.21 0.50 -1.27
N ASN A 169 13.23 1.11 -1.96
CA ASN A 169 12.11 0.43 -2.59
C ASN A 169 12.43 0.09 -4.05
N CYS A 170 11.72 -0.90 -4.59
CA CYS A 170 11.81 -1.30 -5.99
C CYS A 170 10.53 -0.89 -6.74
N PHE A 171 10.63 -0.01 -7.74
CA PHE A 171 9.51 0.32 -8.62
C PHE A 171 9.49 -0.59 -9.87
N VAL A 172 8.39 -1.30 -10.06
CA VAL A 172 8.19 -2.29 -11.12
C VAL A 172 7.11 -1.83 -12.09
N ARG A 173 7.38 -1.94 -13.39
CA ARG A 173 6.46 -1.55 -14.46
C ARG A 173 5.82 -2.78 -15.09
N ARG A 174 4.57 -3.04 -14.70
CA ARG A 174 3.83 -4.23 -15.17
C ARG A 174 3.70 -4.25 -16.69
N GLY A 175 4.00 -5.40 -17.28
CA GLY A 175 3.94 -5.60 -18.73
C GLY A 175 5.17 -5.09 -19.47
N SER A 176 6.20 -4.64 -18.75
CA SER A 176 7.52 -4.48 -19.34
C SER A 176 8.04 -5.85 -19.78
N SER A 177 8.70 -5.92 -20.94
CA SER A 177 9.38 -7.11 -21.42
C SER A 177 10.74 -7.33 -20.73
N ASP A 178 11.17 -6.40 -19.87
CA ASP A 178 12.49 -6.36 -19.29
C ASP A 178 12.50 -6.93 -17.86
N VAL A 179 12.36 -8.25 -17.81
CA VAL A 179 12.40 -9.03 -16.56
C VAL A 179 13.76 -8.89 -15.86
N ALA A 180 14.85 -8.71 -16.63
CA ALA A 180 16.20 -8.58 -16.09
C ALA A 180 16.36 -7.28 -15.28
N ALA A 181 15.87 -6.15 -15.79
CA ALA A 181 15.87 -4.89 -15.05
C ALA A 181 15.01 -4.94 -13.78
N GLU A 182 13.85 -5.61 -13.82
CA GLU A 182 13.00 -5.79 -12.65
C GLU A 182 13.70 -6.64 -11.56
N LEU A 183 14.39 -7.71 -11.95
CA LEU A 183 15.16 -8.55 -11.03
C LEU A 183 16.37 -7.81 -10.44
N ALA A 184 17.09 -7.02 -11.25
CA ALA A 184 18.21 -6.22 -10.77
C ALA A 184 17.77 -5.15 -9.75
N ALA A 185 16.64 -4.47 -10.00
CA ALA A 185 16.07 -3.50 -9.07
C ALA A 185 15.63 -4.18 -7.75
N LEU A 186 15.07 -5.39 -7.83
CA LEU A 186 14.71 -6.18 -6.67
C LEU A 186 15.95 -6.63 -5.89
N GLN A 187 17.03 -7.04 -6.55
CA GLN A 187 18.30 -7.36 -5.88
C GLN A 187 18.86 -6.14 -5.12
N GLY A 188 18.88 -4.95 -5.74
CA GLY A 188 19.31 -3.72 -5.07
C GLY A 188 18.42 -3.34 -3.86
N MET A 189 17.11 -3.63 -3.93
CA MET A 189 16.18 -3.47 -2.80
C MET A 189 16.55 -4.38 -1.62
N MET A 190 17.03 -5.59 -1.91
CA MET A 190 17.40 -6.60 -0.90
C MET A 190 18.79 -6.38 -0.31
N GLU A 191 19.65 -5.62 -0.99
CA GLU A 191 21.02 -5.35 -0.54
C GLU A 191 21.04 -4.69 0.86
N GLY A 192 21.79 -5.29 1.79
CA GLY A 192 21.90 -4.81 3.15
C GLY A 192 20.60 -4.87 3.96
N LEU A 193 19.65 -5.76 3.61
CA LEU A 193 18.47 -6.02 4.44
C LEU A 193 18.92 -6.64 5.78
N GLY A 194 18.76 -5.88 6.86
CA GLY A 194 19.21 -6.28 8.21
C GLY A 194 18.14 -6.12 9.28
N GLU A 195 18.57 -6.23 10.54
CA GLU A 195 17.71 -6.06 11.72
C GLU A 195 16.94 -4.73 11.66
N GLY A 196 15.67 -4.76 12.06
CA GLY A 196 14.75 -3.64 12.05
C GLY A 196 14.12 -3.38 10.69
N GLN A 197 14.33 -4.24 9.68
CA GLN A 197 13.87 -4.02 8.30
C GLN A 197 13.05 -5.19 7.75
N ALA A 198 12.18 -4.86 6.81
CA ALA A 198 11.29 -5.83 6.17
C ALA A 198 11.19 -5.57 4.67
N ALA A 199 11.44 -6.57 3.85
CA ALA A 199 11.21 -6.48 2.42
C ALA A 199 9.80 -6.99 2.10
N VAL A 200 8.93 -6.15 1.54
CA VAL A 200 7.50 -6.40 1.38
C VAL A 200 7.14 -6.55 -0.10
N ILE A 201 6.47 -7.65 -0.43
CA ILE A 201 5.94 -7.92 -1.77
C ILE A 201 4.50 -8.42 -1.68
N PHE A 202 3.73 -8.11 -2.72
CA PHE A 202 2.40 -8.66 -2.99
C PHE A 202 2.53 -9.74 -4.07
N PRO A 203 2.65 -11.04 -3.72
CA PRO A 203 3.04 -12.08 -4.67
C PRO A 203 2.03 -12.28 -5.81
N GLU A 204 0.76 -11.90 -5.63
CA GLU A 204 -0.23 -11.97 -6.71
C GLU A 204 0.07 -10.97 -7.84
N GLY A 205 0.83 -9.91 -7.53
CA GLY A 205 1.21 -8.87 -8.48
C GLY A 205 0.03 -8.06 -9.04
N SER A 206 -1.19 -8.27 -8.55
CA SER A 206 -2.38 -7.50 -8.91
C SER A 206 -3.48 -7.75 -7.89
N ARG A 207 -4.40 -6.77 -7.75
CA ARG A 207 -5.62 -6.96 -6.97
C ARG A 207 -6.44 -8.09 -7.57
N ALA A 208 -6.99 -8.95 -6.71
CA ALA A 208 -7.89 -10.01 -7.12
C ALA A 208 -9.15 -9.44 -7.80
N ASN A 209 -9.49 -10.00 -8.96
CA ASN A 209 -10.75 -9.80 -9.69
C ASN A 209 -11.13 -11.18 -10.27
N PRO A 210 -12.41 -11.61 -10.23
CA PRO A 210 -12.87 -12.84 -10.86
C PRO A 210 -12.30 -13.08 -12.27
N ASP A 211 -12.43 -12.11 -13.19
CA ASP A 211 -12.00 -12.25 -14.59
C ASP A 211 -10.48 -12.44 -14.70
N LYS A 212 -9.72 -11.70 -13.87
CA LYS A 212 -8.26 -11.82 -13.84
C LYS A 212 -7.84 -13.16 -13.26
N ARG A 213 -8.53 -13.63 -12.23
CA ARG A 213 -8.24 -14.92 -11.59
C ARG A 213 -8.48 -16.04 -12.58
N GLU A 214 -9.62 -16.05 -13.27
CA GLU A 214 -9.93 -17.05 -14.29
C GLU A 214 -8.89 -17.05 -15.42
N ARG A 215 -8.56 -15.86 -15.94
CA ARG A 215 -7.51 -15.73 -16.97
C ARG A 215 -6.15 -16.24 -16.52
N GLU A 216 -5.72 -15.91 -15.30
CA GLU A 216 -4.42 -16.37 -14.79
C GLU A 216 -4.44 -17.88 -14.44
N LEU A 217 -5.58 -18.43 -13.99
CA LEU A 217 -5.76 -19.88 -13.81
C LEU A 217 -5.71 -20.62 -15.16
N GLY A 218 -6.36 -20.12 -16.21
CA GLY A 218 -6.29 -20.69 -17.56
C GLY A 218 -4.87 -20.69 -18.12
N ARG A 219 -4.14 -19.57 -17.96
CA ARG A 219 -2.71 -19.51 -18.31
C ARG A 219 -1.87 -20.51 -17.52
N LEU A 220 -2.23 -20.74 -16.26
CA LEU A 220 -1.52 -21.66 -15.38
C LEU A 220 -1.81 -23.12 -15.77
N SER A 221 -3.04 -23.47 -16.13
CA SER A 221 -3.37 -24.82 -16.61
C SER A 221 -2.63 -25.17 -17.90
N GLU A 222 -2.39 -24.19 -18.78
CA GLU A 222 -1.63 -24.39 -20.01
C GLU A 222 -0.12 -24.52 -19.77
N ARG A 223 0.46 -23.66 -18.92
CA ARG A 223 1.93 -23.55 -18.78
C ARG A 223 2.52 -24.38 -17.64
N HIS A 224 1.77 -24.55 -16.54
CA HIS A 224 2.21 -25.23 -15.32
C HIS A 224 1.05 -26.03 -14.69
N PRO A 225 0.64 -27.15 -15.30
CA PRO A 225 -0.53 -27.93 -14.88
C PRO A 225 -0.46 -28.37 -13.40
N GLU A 226 0.73 -28.69 -12.89
CA GLU A 226 0.97 -29.10 -11.51
C GLU A 226 0.64 -27.99 -10.52
N ARG A 227 0.99 -26.74 -10.86
CA ARG A 227 0.66 -25.57 -10.05
C ARG A 227 -0.80 -25.21 -10.17
N HIS A 228 -1.41 -25.42 -11.33
CA HIS A 228 -2.84 -25.24 -11.50
C HIS A 228 -3.63 -26.13 -10.54
N VAL A 229 -3.31 -27.43 -10.44
CA VAL A 229 -3.99 -28.34 -9.50
C VAL A 229 -3.91 -27.82 -8.05
N ARG A 230 -2.75 -27.31 -7.63
CA ARG A 230 -2.55 -26.80 -6.26
C ARG A 230 -3.26 -25.47 -5.99
N LEU A 231 -3.43 -24.62 -7.01
CA LEU A 231 -3.92 -23.25 -6.86
C LEU A 231 -5.35 -23.05 -7.36
N ALA A 232 -5.95 -24.01 -8.06
CA ALA A 232 -7.32 -23.96 -8.56
C ALA A 232 -8.36 -23.80 -7.43
N GLY A 233 -8.05 -24.30 -6.23
CA GLY A 233 -8.89 -24.17 -5.04
C GLY A 233 -8.96 -22.75 -4.46
N LEU A 234 -8.06 -21.84 -4.86
CA LEU A 234 -8.06 -20.45 -4.38
C LEU A 234 -9.33 -19.74 -4.85
N GLN A 235 -10.20 -19.32 -3.94
CA GLN A 235 -11.49 -18.72 -4.29
C GLN A 235 -11.40 -17.19 -4.45
N ARG A 236 -10.52 -16.54 -3.70
CA ARG A 236 -10.50 -15.06 -3.54
C ARG A 236 -9.15 -14.43 -3.88
N LEU A 237 -8.25 -15.17 -4.53
CA LEU A 237 -6.93 -14.74 -4.94
C LEU A 237 -6.65 -15.02 -6.40
N ILE A 238 -5.77 -14.21 -6.96
CA ILE A 238 -5.05 -14.55 -8.17
C ILE A 238 -3.88 -15.48 -7.76
N PRO A 239 -3.57 -16.53 -8.53
CA PRO A 239 -2.42 -17.38 -8.26
C PRO A 239 -1.13 -16.57 -8.09
N PRO A 240 -0.34 -16.77 -7.01
CA PRO A 240 0.88 -16.02 -6.78
C PRO A 240 1.93 -16.28 -7.86
N LYS A 241 2.66 -15.23 -8.21
CA LYS A 241 3.78 -15.25 -9.17
C LYS A 241 5.08 -15.47 -8.38
N PRO A 242 5.76 -16.60 -8.58
CA PRO A 242 6.83 -17.02 -7.68
C PRO A 242 8.15 -16.27 -7.93
N ALA A 243 8.38 -15.72 -9.13
CA ALA A 243 9.68 -15.18 -9.52
C ALA A 243 10.20 -14.09 -8.56
N GLY A 244 9.40 -13.07 -8.26
CA GLY A 244 9.80 -12.00 -7.34
C GLY A 244 9.96 -12.50 -5.91
N ALA A 245 9.04 -13.31 -5.42
CA ALA A 245 9.12 -13.88 -4.07
C ALA A 245 10.37 -14.77 -3.90
N LYS A 246 10.65 -15.64 -4.89
CA LYS A 246 11.84 -16.49 -4.91
C LYS A 246 13.12 -15.65 -4.93
N ALA A 247 13.19 -14.65 -5.80
CA ALA A 247 14.36 -13.76 -5.89
C ALA A 247 14.66 -13.04 -4.56
N MET A 248 13.61 -12.63 -3.81
CA MET A 248 13.79 -12.03 -2.48
C MET A 248 14.31 -13.05 -1.46
N LEU A 249 13.78 -14.28 -1.46
CA LEU A 249 14.23 -15.34 -0.56
C LEU A 249 15.67 -15.76 -0.87
N ASP A 250 16.03 -15.89 -2.14
CA ASP A 250 17.39 -16.22 -2.58
C ASP A 250 18.39 -15.12 -2.19
N ALA A 251 17.98 -13.85 -2.24
CA ALA A 251 18.84 -12.70 -1.93
C ALA A 251 19.02 -12.46 -0.42
N ALA A 252 18.14 -12.98 0.42
CA ALA A 252 18.22 -12.86 1.88
C ALA A 252 17.88 -14.19 2.56
N PRO A 253 18.73 -15.23 2.42
CA PRO A 253 18.49 -16.55 3.01
C PRO A 253 18.42 -16.54 4.55
N GLN A 254 18.98 -15.50 5.18
CA GLN A 254 18.93 -15.27 6.62
C GLN A 254 17.61 -14.65 7.10
N ALA A 255 16.75 -14.15 6.20
CA ALA A 255 15.53 -13.45 6.58
C ALA A 255 14.38 -14.42 6.83
N ASP A 256 13.69 -14.23 7.94
CA ASP A 256 12.48 -15.00 8.26
C ASP A 256 11.32 -14.57 7.36
N VAL A 257 10.39 -15.49 7.10
CA VAL A 257 9.22 -15.21 6.27
C VAL A 257 8.02 -14.87 7.14
N VAL A 258 7.42 -13.70 6.90
CA VAL A 258 6.15 -13.29 7.52
C VAL A 258 5.09 -13.19 6.45
N THR A 259 3.90 -13.72 6.73
CA THR A 259 2.75 -13.57 5.84
C THR A 259 1.70 -12.67 6.50
N ILE A 260 1.24 -11.65 5.78
CA ILE A 260 0.19 -10.75 6.23
C ILE A 260 -1.04 -10.98 5.35
N TRP A 261 -2.10 -11.45 5.99
CA TRP A 261 -3.39 -11.71 5.37
C TRP A 261 -4.51 -10.98 6.10
N HIS A 262 -5.58 -10.65 5.38
CA HIS A 262 -6.78 -10.05 5.96
C HIS A 262 -8.05 -10.59 5.28
N GLU A 263 -9.16 -10.56 6.01
CA GLU A 263 -10.48 -10.96 5.50
C GLU A 263 -11.14 -9.87 4.62
N GLY A 264 -10.58 -8.66 4.61
CA GLY A 264 -11.12 -7.49 3.92
C GLY A 264 -12.03 -6.64 4.81
N ALA A 265 -12.44 -5.47 4.31
CA ALA A 265 -13.32 -4.58 5.06
C ALA A 265 -14.75 -5.16 5.07
N LYS A 266 -15.18 -5.73 6.21
CA LYS A 266 -16.59 -6.07 6.42
C LYS A 266 -17.38 -4.78 6.69
N GLY A 267 -18.32 -4.44 5.81
CA GLY A 267 -19.24 -3.34 6.05
C GLY A 267 -20.09 -3.62 7.28
N ARG A 268 -20.33 -2.62 8.14
CA ARG A 268 -21.18 -2.72 9.34
C ARG A 268 -22.66 -3.06 9.07
N GLY A 269 -23.03 -3.39 7.82
CA GLY A 269 -24.40 -3.72 7.39
C GLY A 269 -24.63 -5.19 7.01
N THR A 270 -23.58 -6.01 6.89
CA THR A 270 -23.75 -7.46 6.63
C THR A 270 -23.66 -8.24 7.93
N ARG A 271 -24.78 -8.33 8.66
CA ARG A 271 -25.00 -9.47 9.56
C ARG A 271 -25.08 -10.73 8.68
N ARG A 272 -23.97 -11.46 8.54
CA ARG A 272 -24.03 -12.89 8.23
C ARG A 272 -23.71 -13.65 9.52
N GLY A 273 -24.59 -14.59 9.82
CA GLY A 273 -24.68 -15.30 11.09
C GLY A 273 -23.36 -15.94 11.54
N HIS A 274 -23.22 -16.03 12.86
CA HIS A 274 -22.27 -16.90 13.53
C HIS A 274 -22.40 -18.34 13.01
N GLY A 275 -21.27 -18.99 12.75
CA GLY A 275 -21.21 -20.45 12.65
C GLY A 275 -20.39 -21.06 11.51
N ALA A 276 -19.89 -20.29 10.54
CA ALA A 276 -19.04 -20.87 9.49
C ALA A 276 -17.55 -20.82 9.90
N PRO A 277 -16.80 -21.94 9.86
CA PRO A 277 -15.35 -21.90 10.00
C PRO A 277 -14.76 -20.98 8.93
N PRO A 278 -13.60 -20.33 9.19
CA PRO A 278 -12.98 -19.43 8.23
C PRO A 278 -12.81 -20.17 6.90
N PRO A 279 -13.26 -19.59 5.77
CA PRO A 279 -13.00 -20.19 4.46
C PRO A 279 -11.49 -20.28 4.29
N ARG A 280 -11.00 -21.45 3.89
CA ARG A 280 -9.59 -21.68 3.59
C ARG A 280 -9.14 -20.62 2.57
N GLY A 281 -8.11 -19.86 2.93
CA GLY A 281 -7.52 -18.78 2.12
C GLY A 281 -6.91 -19.29 0.84
#